data_AF-A0A733EFM5-F1
#
_entry.id   AF-A0A733EFM5-F1
#
_cell.length_a   1.000
_cell.length_b   1.000
_cell.length_c   1.000
_cell.angle_alpha   90.00
_cell.angle_beta   90.00
_cell.angle_gamma   90.00
#
_symmetry.space_group_name_H-M   'P 1'
#
loop_
_entity.id
_entity.type
_entity.pdbx_description
1 polymer ?
#
loop_
_entity_poly.entity_id
_entity_poly.type
_entity_poly.pdbx_seq_one_letter_code
_entity_poly.pdbx_strand_id
1 'polypeptide(L)' 'LHKGIAALKAAGISEFSTTELEMIAQSEVELSPEDLEIFEGLVDALEDDDDVQKVYHNVANL' A
#
# COMPACT_ATOMS: atom_id res chain seq x y z
N LEU A 1 1.15 2.08 -16.13
CA LEU A 1 1.24 0.61 -15.97
C LEU A 1 1.38 -0.15 -17.30
N HIS A 2 0.37 -0.16 -18.18
CA HIS A 2 0.38 -0.95 -19.44
C HIS A 2 1.67 -0.84 -20.29
N LYS A 3 2.16 0.38 -20.56
CA LYS A 3 3.38 0.60 -21.35
C LYS A 3 4.64 0.03 -20.67
N GLY A 4 4.72 0.07 -19.34
CA GLY A 4 5.84 -0.48 -18.58
C GLY A 4 5.92 -2.00 -18.70
N ILE A 5 4.77 -2.68 -18.57
CA ILE A 5 4.69 -4.14 -18.76
C ILE A 5 5.07 -4.54 -20.19
N ALA A 6 4.59 -3.80 -21.19
CA ALA A 6 4.94 -4.06 -22.58
C ALA A 6 6.46 -3.95 -22.82
N ALA A 7 7.12 -2.95 -22.21
CA ALA A 7 8.57 -2.81 -22.27
C ALA A 7 9.31 -3.97 -21.57
N LEU A 8 8.86 -4.38 -20.39
CA LEU A 8 9.45 -5.52 -19.65
C LEU A 8 9.31 -6.84 -20.43
N LYS A 9 8.17 -7.08 -21.07
CA LYS A 9 7.95 -8.24 -21.96
C LYS A 9 8.88 -8.20 -23.18
N ALA A 10 9.03 -7.05 -23.82
CA ALA A 10 9.98 -6.88 -24.93
C ALA A 10 11.44 -7.10 -24.50
N ALA A 11 11.76 -6.83 -23.23
CA ALA A 11 13.06 -7.12 -22.63
C ALA A 11 13.24 -8.59 -22.21
N GLY A 12 12.27 -9.47 -22.48
CA GLY A 12 12.37 -10.91 -22.21
C GLY A 12 11.81 -11.38 -20.86
N ILE A 13 11.26 -10.47 -20.04
CA ILE A 13 10.59 -10.82 -18.79
C ILE A 13 9.17 -11.29 -19.12
N SER A 14 8.95 -12.60 -19.06
CA SER A 14 7.69 -13.24 -19.45
C SER A 14 6.80 -13.62 -18.27
N GLU A 15 7.38 -13.77 -17.08
CA GLU A 15 6.68 -14.07 -15.85
C GLU A 15 6.64 -12.85 -14.94
N PHE A 16 5.43 -12.48 -14.51
CA PHE A 16 5.18 -11.43 -13.52
C PHE A 16 4.50 -12.10 -12.34
N SER A 17 5.04 -11.91 -11.13
CA SER A 17 4.42 -12.42 -9.91
C SER A 17 3.12 -11.70 -9.59
N THR A 18 3.11 -10.36 -9.68
CA THR A 18 1.94 -9.52 -9.42
C THR A 18 1.98 -8.30 -10.34
N THR A 19 0.81 -7.72 -10.62
CA THR A 19 0.71 -6.46 -11.37
C THR A 19 -0.50 -5.67 -10.87
N GLU A 20 -0.25 -4.74 -9.95
CA GLU A 20 -1.30 -3.95 -9.31
C GLU A 20 -0.91 -2.47 -9.24
N LEU A 21 -1.91 -1.61 -9.06
CA LEU A 21 -1.71 -0.20 -8.73
C LEU A 21 -1.77 -0.08 -7.21
N GLU A 22 -0.66 0.34 -6.63
CA GLU A 22 -0.50 0.57 -5.19
C GLU A 22 -0.14 2.03 -4.94
N MET A 23 -0.49 2.55 -3.77
CA MET A 23 -0.02 3.85 -3.29
C MET A 23 1.26 3.65 -2.48
N ILE A 24 2.33 4.34 -2.88
CA ILE A 24 3.63 4.27 -2.20
C ILE A 24 3.89 5.59 -1.48
N ALA A 25 4.11 5.53 -0.17
CA ALA A 25 4.49 6.70 0.61
C ALA A 25 5.84 7.24 0.13
N GLN A 26 5.95 8.56 -0.01
CA GLN A 26 7.21 9.21 -0.39
C GLN A 26 8.15 9.42 0.82
N SER A 27 7.57 9.46 2.01
CA SER A 27 8.25 9.60 3.29
C SER A 27 7.40 9.00 4.38
N GLU A 28 8.05 8.45 5.40
CA GLU A 28 7.37 7.81 6.52
C GLU A 28 7.39 8.70 7.77
N VAL A 29 6.48 8.42 8.70
CA VAL A 29 6.38 9.08 10.00
C VAL A 29 6.29 8.04 11.11
N GLU A 30 6.97 8.29 12.23
CA GLU A 30 6.79 7.52 13.45
C GLU A 30 5.78 8.23 14.35
N LEU A 31 4.82 7.47 14.88
CA LEU A 31 3.85 7.97 15.84
C LEU A 31 4.31 7.69 17.28
N SER A 32 3.90 8.57 18.19
CA SER A 32 4.03 8.29 19.63
C SER A 32 3.17 7.07 20.01
N PRO A 33 3.46 6.36 21.11
CA PRO A 33 2.67 5.19 21.49
C PRO A 33 1.17 5.48 21.67
N GLU A 34 0.82 6.66 22.19
CA GLU A 34 -0.57 7.09 22.37
C GLU A 34 -1.26 7.36 21.02
N ASP A 35 -0.56 8.05 20.11
CA ASP A 35 -1.10 8.32 18.77
C ASP A 35 -1.20 7.04 17.92
N LEU A 36 -0.28 6.09 18.12
CA LEU A 36 -0.26 4.81 17.42
C LEU A 36 -1.48 3.96 17.80
N GLU A 37 -1.81 3.85 19.09
CA GLU A 37 -2.99 3.11 19.55
C GLU A 37 -4.29 3.67 18.94
N ILE A 38 -4.40 5.00 18.82
CA ILE A 38 -5.54 5.66 18.17
C ILE A 38 -5.54 5.38 16.66
N PHE A 39 -4.37 5.40 16.03
CA PHE A 39 -4.23 5.18 14.59
C PHE A 39 -4.54 3.73 14.20
N GLU A 40 -4.08 2.74 14.97
CA GLU A 40 -4.42 1.32 14.81
C GLU A 40 -5.95 1.14 14.83
N GLY A 41 -6.64 1.70 15.83
CA GLY A 41 -8.09 1.62 15.91
C GLY A 41 -8.82 2.29 14.73
N LEU A 42 -8.24 3.33 14.12
CA LEU A 42 -8.76 3.93 12.90
C LEU A 42 -8.57 3.01 11.68
N VAL A 43 -7.38 2.40 11.54
CA VAL A 43 -7.09 1.48 10.44
C VAL A 43 -8.02 0.28 10.52
N ASP A 44 -8.14 -0.34 11.69
CA ASP A 44 -9.03 -1.48 11.92
C ASP A 44 -10.49 -1.14 11.54
N ALA A 45 -10.98 0.02 11.98
CA ALA A 45 -12.35 0.45 11.65
C ALA A 45 -12.59 0.68 10.16
N LEU A 46 -11.54 1.03 9.39
CA LEU A 46 -11.62 1.17 7.94
C LEU A 46 -11.51 -0.18 7.24
N GLU A 47 -10.69 -1.10 7.74
CA GLU A 47 -10.54 -2.45 7.17
C GLU A 47 -11.77 -3.34 7.44
N ASP A 48 -12.52 -3.07 8.50
CA ASP A 48 -13.79 -3.74 8.83
C ASP A 48 -14.96 -3.32 7.92
N ASP A 49 -14.83 -2.24 7.13
CA ASP A 49 -15.86 -1.80 6.20
C ASP A 49 -15.77 -2.58 4.87
N ASP A 50 -16.80 -3.38 4.57
CA ASP A 50 -16.90 -4.20 3.36
C ASP A 50 -16.74 -3.38 2.05
N ASP A 51 -17.05 -2.09 2.07
CA ASP A 51 -16.90 -1.20 0.91
C ASP A 51 -15.46 -0.71 0.72
N VAL A 52 -14.62 -0.76 1.76
CA VAL A 52 -13.21 -0.36 1.70
C VAL A 52 -12.38 -1.50 1.09
N GLN A 53 -11.65 -1.18 0.03
CA GLN A 53 -10.89 -2.19 -0.72
C GLN A 53 -9.42 -2.29 -0.29
N LYS A 54 -8.79 -1.16 0.06
CA LYS A 54 -7.38 -1.07 0.50
C LYS A 54 -7.20 0.18 1.37
N VAL A 55 -6.49 0.06 2.49
CA VAL A 55 -6.06 1.18 3.34
C VAL A 55 -4.57 1.42 3.11
N TYR A 56 -4.18 2.67 2.90
CA TYR A 56 -2.78 3.06 2.70
C TYR A 56 -2.39 4.16 3.67
N HIS A 57 -1.23 4.02 4.29
CA HIS A 57 -0.68 5.01 5.22
C HIS A 57 0.84 5.12 5.07
N ASN A 58 1.42 6.10 5.74
CA ASN A 58 2.87 6.32 5.79
C ASN A 58 3.45 6.19 7.22
N VAL A 59 2.69 5.59 8.15
CA VAL A 59 3.16 5.29 9.50
C VAL A 59 4.16 4.14 9.47
N ALA A 60 5.39 4.36 9.96
CA ALA A 60 6.50 3.40 9.90
C ALA A 60 6.46 2.33 11.00
N ASN A 61 5.86 2.67 12.15
CA ASN A 61 5.86 1.88 13.37
C ASN A 61 4.48 1.28 13.68
N LEU A 62 3.69 0.97 12.65
CA LEU A 62 2.46 0.20 12.73
C LEU A 62 2.76 -1.30 12.79
#